data_AF-A0A7L0RHM5-F1
#
_entry.id   AF-A0A7L0RHM5-F1
#
_cell.length_a   1.000
_cell.length_b   1.000
_cell.length_c   1.000
_cell.angle_alpha   90.00
_cell.angle_beta   90.00
_cell.angle_gamma   90.00
#
_symmetry.space_group_name_H-M   'P 1'
#
loop_
_entity.id
_entity.type
_entity.pdbx_description
1 polymer ?
#
loop_
_entity_poly.entity_id
_entity_poly.type
_entity_poly.pdbx_seq_one_letter_code
_entity_poly.pdbx_strand_id
1 'polypeptide(L)'
;MEAASLPAALELVAGGGAGLSPEKRAVLGSSLLLLQRDYRFERVWFWGCIQGVRGTYYIAEGLGPDRAAPRSRLYSLNCVEWSLLPPVTKEMVAQAEQLKGRFQGDPSFEYEYTEINAEDAERLIEDGKEPMIKEETRLVATIEQIDRAVGIIPRGAFVKTPLGSVHENRNFEGLSLTDAKKLSSYFHFTEPVNLKNKTLLEKADLDPSTDFLDSLEHDIPQGSWTVQLEKGGTVVVLRSLLWLGLTFYHVPMTKQYGYIYFGTGEKNLDLPFMM
;
A
#
# COMPACT_ATOMS: atom_id res chain seq x y z
N MET A 1 -6.42 3.70 -4.64
CA MET A 1 -7.32 4.70 -5.31
C MET A 1 -8.77 4.23 -5.25
N GLU A 2 -9.73 5.13 -5.07
CA GLU A 2 -11.16 4.76 -5.05
C GLU A 2 -11.69 4.36 -6.43
N ALA A 3 -12.54 3.31 -6.49
CA ALA A 3 -13.05 2.76 -7.73
C ALA A 3 -13.76 3.81 -8.62
N ALA A 4 -14.57 4.69 -8.01
CA ALA A 4 -15.34 5.70 -8.73
C ALA A 4 -14.49 6.78 -9.41
N SER A 5 -13.33 7.11 -8.85
CA SER A 5 -12.41 8.14 -9.36
C SER A 5 -11.19 7.57 -10.08
N LEU A 6 -11.10 6.23 -10.19
CA LEU A 6 -9.93 5.53 -10.71
C LEU A 6 -9.47 6.02 -12.09
N PRO A 7 -10.34 6.23 -13.11
CA PRO A 7 -9.89 6.69 -14.42
C PRO A 7 -9.17 8.05 -14.37
N ALA A 8 -9.73 9.01 -13.63
CA ALA A 8 -9.13 10.34 -13.48
C ALA A 8 -7.85 10.28 -12.63
N ALA A 9 -7.84 9.46 -11.58
CA ALA A 9 -6.67 9.25 -10.73
C ALA A 9 -5.47 8.65 -11.49
N LEU A 10 -5.73 7.68 -12.37
CA LEU A 10 -4.69 7.06 -13.21
C LEU A 10 -4.03 8.06 -14.15
N GLU A 11 -4.79 9.00 -14.71
CA GLU A 11 -4.22 10.08 -15.53
C GLU A 11 -3.31 10.99 -14.70
N LEU A 12 -3.56 11.18 -13.40
CA LEU A 12 -2.73 12.01 -12.52
C LEU A 12 -1.37 11.38 -12.21
N VAL A 13 -1.25 10.06 -12.31
CA VAL A 13 -0.01 9.31 -12.04
C VAL A 13 0.69 8.75 -13.29
N ALA A 14 0.13 8.98 -14.48
CA ALA A 14 0.62 8.43 -15.75
C ALA A 14 2.07 8.86 -16.11
N GLY A 15 2.57 9.95 -15.53
CA GLY A 15 3.95 10.41 -15.74
C GLY A 15 5.03 9.43 -15.28
N GLY A 16 4.68 8.44 -14.43
CA GLY A 16 5.61 7.44 -13.89
C GLY A 16 5.94 6.26 -14.80
N GLY A 17 5.45 6.22 -16.05
CA GLY A 17 5.80 5.18 -17.03
C GLY A 17 5.16 3.80 -16.82
N ALA A 18 4.62 3.52 -15.64
CA ALA A 18 3.82 2.32 -15.36
C ALA A 18 2.31 2.67 -15.40
N GLY A 19 1.53 1.93 -16.19
CA GLY A 19 0.10 2.19 -16.34
C GLY A 19 -0.68 1.00 -16.88
N LEU A 20 -1.99 1.04 -16.69
CA LEU A 20 -2.93 0.05 -17.22
C LEU A 20 -3.27 0.35 -18.68
N SER A 21 -3.47 -0.69 -19.49
CA SER A 21 -4.01 -0.53 -20.84
C SER A 21 -5.43 0.05 -20.79
N PRO A 22 -5.89 0.79 -21.83
CA PRO A 22 -7.24 1.35 -21.86
C PRO A 22 -8.34 0.29 -21.64
N GLU A 23 -8.15 -0.90 -22.20
CA GLU A 23 -9.04 -2.06 -22.02
C GLU A 23 -9.12 -2.48 -20.55
N LYS A 24 -7.97 -2.63 -19.89
CA LYS A 24 -7.92 -2.98 -18.46
C LYS A 24 -8.55 -1.91 -17.58
N ARG A 25 -8.37 -0.64 -17.91
CA ARG A 25 -9.03 0.47 -17.18
C ARG A 25 -10.55 0.39 -17.30
N ALA A 26 -11.08 0.14 -18.50
CA ALA A 26 -12.51 0.00 -18.73
C ALA A 26 -13.11 -1.20 -17.97
N VAL A 27 -12.42 -2.34 -18.01
CA VAL A 27 -12.82 -3.56 -17.29
C VAL A 27 -12.82 -3.31 -15.78
N LEU A 28 -11.74 -2.74 -15.23
CA LEU A 28 -11.64 -2.42 -13.79
C LEU A 28 -12.73 -1.45 -13.32
N GLY A 29 -13.06 -0.44 -14.13
CA GLY A 29 -14.13 0.52 -13.79
C GLY A 29 -15.47 -0.15 -13.55
N SER A 30 -15.78 -1.23 -14.29
CA SER A 30 -17.02 -1.98 -14.12
C SER A 30 -16.90 -3.07 -13.05
N SER A 31 -15.79 -3.82 -13.03
CA SER A 31 -15.61 -4.97 -12.15
C SER A 31 -15.47 -4.57 -10.67
N LEU A 32 -14.83 -3.43 -10.37
CA LEU A 32 -14.71 -2.94 -8.99
C LEU A 32 -16.05 -2.48 -8.41
N LEU A 33 -16.95 -1.94 -9.23
CA LEU A 33 -18.31 -1.57 -8.81
C LEU A 33 -19.16 -2.81 -8.53
N LEU A 34 -19.05 -3.85 -9.36
CA LEU A 34 -19.69 -5.14 -9.11
C LEU A 34 -19.14 -5.77 -7.82
N LEU A 35 -17.82 -5.73 -7.63
CA LEU A 35 -17.16 -6.22 -6.43
C LEU A 35 -17.68 -5.54 -5.16
N GLN A 36 -17.82 -4.21 -5.18
CA GLN A 36 -18.38 -3.44 -4.07
C GLN A 36 -19.79 -3.91 -3.70
N ARG A 37 -20.65 -4.13 -4.70
CA ARG A 37 -22.02 -4.61 -4.52
C ARG A 37 -22.06 -6.03 -3.96
N ASP A 38 -21.29 -6.94 -4.56
CA ASP A 38 -21.38 -8.38 -4.32
C ASP A 38 -20.86 -8.75 -2.92
N TYR A 39 -19.78 -8.11 -2.49
CA TYR A 39 -19.21 -8.28 -1.14
C TYR A 39 -19.77 -7.29 -0.11
N ARG A 40 -20.66 -6.38 -0.51
CA ARG A 40 -21.29 -5.36 0.34
C ARG A 40 -20.28 -4.46 1.06
N PHE A 41 -19.18 -4.11 0.39
CA PHE A 41 -18.21 -3.17 0.93
C PHE A 41 -18.78 -1.74 0.91
N GLU A 42 -18.42 -0.93 1.91
CA GLU A 42 -18.81 0.48 1.91
C GLU A 42 -18.04 1.23 0.81
N ARG A 43 -16.77 0.88 0.63
CA ARG A 43 -15.92 1.39 -0.45
C ARG A 43 -15.00 0.29 -0.97
N VAL A 44 -14.61 0.43 -2.23
CA VAL A 44 -13.58 -0.40 -2.86
C VAL A 44 -12.46 0.50 -3.36
N TRP A 45 -11.24 0.15 -2.98
CA TRP A 45 -10.02 0.76 -3.50
C TRP A 45 -9.33 -0.20 -4.46
N PHE A 46 -8.91 0.31 -5.61
CA PHE A 46 -7.89 -0.35 -6.40
C PHE A 46 -6.52 -0.03 -5.80
N TRP A 47 -5.80 -1.05 -5.35
CA TRP A 47 -4.50 -0.93 -4.71
C TRP A 47 -3.38 -0.80 -5.74
N GLY A 48 -3.47 -1.59 -6.83
CA GLY A 48 -2.44 -1.63 -7.85
C GLY A 48 -2.25 -3.01 -8.45
N CYS A 49 -1.04 -3.28 -8.95
CA CYS A 49 -0.67 -4.60 -9.43
C CYS A 49 0.74 -5.03 -9.03
N ILE A 50 0.91 -6.36 -8.89
CA ILE A 50 2.19 -7.03 -8.70
C ILE A 50 2.47 -7.85 -9.96
N GLN A 51 3.56 -7.52 -10.64
CA GLN A 51 4.00 -8.15 -11.88
C GLN A 51 4.81 -9.41 -11.58
N GLY A 52 4.24 -10.57 -11.92
CA GLY A 52 4.96 -11.84 -11.94
C GLY A 52 5.55 -12.14 -13.32
N VAL A 53 6.25 -13.27 -13.42
CA VAL A 53 6.92 -13.74 -14.65
C VAL A 53 5.92 -14.14 -15.72
N ARG A 54 4.86 -14.87 -15.36
CA ARG A 54 3.85 -15.41 -16.29
C ARG A 54 2.51 -14.70 -16.21
N GLY A 55 2.29 -13.89 -15.18
CA GLY A 55 1.00 -13.26 -14.91
C GLY A 55 1.14 -12.05 -13.99
N THR A 56 0.15 -11.16 -14.04
CA THR A 56 0.09 -9.97 -13.17
C THR A 56 -1.10 -10.11 -12.23
N TYR A 57 -0.85 -9.91 -10.93
CA TYR A 57 -1.90 -9.83 -9.93
C TYR A 57 -2.42 -8.40 -9.84
N TYR A 58 -3.72 -8.21 -10.04
CA TYR A 58 -4.42 -6.96 -9.81
C TYR A 58 -5.09 -7.02 -8.45
N ILE A 59 -4.86 -6.03 -7.60
CA ILE A 59 -5.28 -6.05 -6.20
C ILE A 59 -6.34 -4.99 -5.94
N ALA A 60 -7.41 -5.42 -5.28
CA ALA A 60 -8.47 -4.56 -4.77
C ALA A 60 -8.63 -4.75 -3.27
N GLU A 61 -9.05 -3.69 -2.58
CA GLU A 61 -9.33 -3.68 -1.15
C GLU A 61 -10.77 -3.25 -0.91
N GLY A 62 -11.51 -4.10 -0.21
CA GLY A 62 -12.82 -3.77 0.35
C GLY A 62 -12.67 -3.12 1.72
N LEU A 63 -13.30 -1.97 1.91
CA LEU A 63 -13.26 -1.21 3.16
C LEU A 63 -14.62 -1.20 3.85
N GLY A 64 -14.58 -1.37 5.17
CA GLY A 64 -15.71 -1.16 6.07
C GLY A 64 -15.81 0.29 6.56
N PRO A 65 -16.69 0.55 7.54
CA PRO A 65 -16.93 1.90 8.08
C PRO A 65 -15.73 2.47 8.83
N ASP A 66 -15.03 1.63 9.60
CA ASP A 66 -13.74 2.02 10.21
C ASP A 66 -12.63 1.89 9.16
N ARG A 67 -12.03 3.02 8.81
CA ARG A 67 -11.02 3.10 7.76
C ARG A 67 -9.67 2.54 8.18
N ALA A 68 -9.45 2.38 9.48
CA ALA A 68 -8.25 1.75 10.04
C ALA A 68 -8.45 0.25 10.36
N ALA A 69 -9.66 -0.29 10.19
CA ALA A 69 -9.90 -1.72 10.40
C ALA A 69 -9.21 -2.57 9.31
N PRO A 70 -8.96 -3.87 9.59
CA PRO A 70 -8.41 -4.79 8.59
C PRO A 70 -9.23 -4.78 7.31
N ARG A 71 -8.56 -4.64 6.17
CA ARG A 71 -9.19 -4.57 4.84
C ARG A 71 -9.37 -5.97 4.27
N SER A 72 -10.46 -6.19 3.53
CA SER A 72 -10.64 -7.41 2.76
C SER A 72 -9.87 -7.27 1.44
N ARG A 73 -8.79 -8.03 1.27
CA ARG A 73 -7.96 -7.98 0.07
C ARG A 73 -8.42 -9.01 -0.94
N LEU A 74 -8.53 -8.61 -2.20
CA LEU A 74 -8.88 -9.49 -3.31
C LEU A 74 -7.84 -9.36 -4.41
N TYR A 75 -7.55 -10.48 -5.08
CA TYR A 75 -6.72 -10.48 -6.28
C TYR A 75 -7.52 -10.92 -7.50
N SER A 76 -7.03 -10.52 -8.67
CA SER A 76 -7.52 -10.98 -9.97
C SER A 76 -6.34 -11.12 -10.93
N LEU A 77 -6.41 -12.06 -11.86
CA LEU A 77 -5.45 -12.19 -12.97
C LEU A 77 -5.99 -11.54 -14.26
N ASN A 78 -7.31 -11.41 -14.39
CA ASN A 78 -7.99 -10.92 -15.59
C ASN A 78 -8.73 -9.58 -15.39
N CYS A 79 -8.81 -9.07 -14.16
CA CYS A 79 -9.59 -7.90 -13.72
C CYS A 79 -11.11 -8.07 -13.76
N VAL A 80 -11.61 -9.30 -13.95
CA VAL A 80 -13.04 -9.62 -14.03
C VAL A 80 -13.43 -10.50 -12.85
N GLU A 81 -12.70 -11.60 -12.66
CA GLU A 81 -12.92 -12.56 -11.58
C GLU A 81 -12.00 -12.23 -10.43
N TRP A 82 -12.57 -12.06 -9.24
CA TRP A 82 -11.86 -11.66 -8.04
C TRP A 82 -11.92 -12.78 -7.00
N SER A 83 -10.77 -13.13 -6.46
CA SER A 83 -10.61 -14.12 -5.40
C SER A 83 -10.21 -13.43 -4.10
N LEU A 84 -10.85 -13.80 -3.00
CA LEU A 84 -10.55 -13.25 -1.67
C LEU A 84 -9.24 -13.84 -1.15
N LEU A 85 -8.31 -12.98 -0.72
CA LEU A 85 -7.09 -13.40 -0.04
C LEU A 85 -7.38 -13.75 1.43
N PRO A 86 -6.70 -14.75 2.00
CA PRO A 86 -6.80 -15.05 3.41
C PRO A 86 -6.29 -13.87 4.27
N PRO A 87 -6.75 -13.73 5.52
CA PRO A 87 -6.20 -12.71 6.42
C PRO A 87 -4.72 -12.96 6.67
N VAL A 88 -3.92 -11.89 6.67
CA VAL A 88 -2.48 -11.98 6.89
C VAL A 88 -2.16 -12.33 8.34
N THR A 89 -1.25 -13.29 8.54
CA THR A 89 -0.68 -13.61 9.85
C THR A 89 0.78 -13.17 9.94
N LYS A 90 1.32 -13.09 11.16
CA LYS A 90 2.73 -12.69 11.37
C LYS A 90 3.69 -13.73 10.80
N GLU A 91 3.31 -15.00 10.85
CA GLU A 91 4.06 -16.12 10.31
C GLU A 91 4.18 -16.01 8.79
N MET A 92 3.09 -15.68 8.09
CA MET A 92 3.10 -15.48 6.64
C MET A 92 4.06 -14.35 6.23
N VAL A 93 4.08 -13.25 7.01
CA VAL A 93 5.01 -12.13 6.77
C VAL A 93 6.46 -12.56 6.97
N ALA A 94 6.76 -13.24 8.08
CA ALA A 94 8.12 -13.71 8.37
C ALA A 94 8.62 -14.71 7.32
N GLN A 95 7.76 -15.61 6.84
CA GLN A 95 8.12 -16.55 5.77
C GLN A 95 8.32 -15.84 4.43
N ALA A 96 7.47 -14.87 4.07
CA ALA A 96 7.60 -14.13 2.83
C ALA A 96 8.86 -13.25 2.78
N GLU A 97 9.35 -12.75 3.92
CA GLU A 97 10.61 -12.00 4.02
C GLU A 97 11.86 -12.83 3.69
N GLN A 98 11.77 -14.17 3.83
CA GLN A 98 12.86 -15.09 3.50
C GLN A 98 12.94 -15.36 1.99
N LEU A 99 11.86 -15.13 1.24
CA LEU A 99 11.79 -15.38 -0.20
C LEU A 99 12.24 -14.16 -1.00
N LYS A 100 13.08 -14.41 -2.01
CA LYS A 100 13.57 -13.39 -2.94
C LYS A 100 13.11 -13.68 -4.36
N GLY A 101 13.25 -12.67 -5.22
CA GLY A 101 12.91 -12.77 -6.64
C GLY A 101 11.43 -12.54 -6.95
N ARG A 102 11.09 -12.64 -8.22
CA ARG A 102 9.75 -12.30 -8.74
C ARG A 102 8.71 -13.36 -8.41
N PHE A 103 7.45 -12.92 -8.40
CA PHE A 103 6.29 -13.82 -8.41
C PHE A 103 6.24 -14.62 -9.72
N GLN A 104 5.73 -15.85 -9.70
CA GLN A 104 5.54 -16.63 -10.92
C GLN A 104 4.29 -16.17 -11.69
N GLY A 105 3.28 -15.66 -11.00
CA GLY A 105 1.98 -15.29 -11.56
C GLY A 105 0.98 -16.46 -11.55
N ASP A 106 1.16 -17.41 -10.63
CA ASP A 106 0.23 -18.51 -10.39
C ASP A 106 -0.02 -18.68 -8.87
N PRO A 107 -1.24 -18.44 -8.36
CA PRO A 107 -1.56 -18.54 -6.94
C PRO A 107 -1.26 -19.91 -6.33
N SER A 108 -1.31 -20.97 -7.14
CA SER A 108 -1.12 -22.35 -6.71
C SER A 108 0.35 -22.77 -6.71
N PHE A 109 1.26 -21.91 -7.18
CA PHE A 109 2.68 -22.20 -7.18
C PHE A 109 3.20 -22.29 -5.73
N GLU A 110 4.03 -23.28 -5.46
CA GLU A 110 4.61 -23.54 -4.14
C GLU A 110 6.13 -23.31 -4.21
N TYR A 111 6.63 -22.44 -3.32
CA TYR A 111 8.06 -22.20 -3.16
C TYR A 111 8.62 -23.19 -2.15
N GLU A 112 9.62 -23.97 -2.55
CA GLU A 112 10.39 -24.81 -1.64
C GLU A 112 11.39 -23.96 -0.84
N TYR A 113 11.50 -24.21 0.47
CA TYR A 113 12.37 -23.46 1.37
C TYR A 113 13.88 -23.66 1.10
N THR A 114 14.26 -24.49 0.13
CA THR A 114 15.66 -24.79 -0.22
C THR A 114 16.47 -23.59 -0.73
N GLU A 115 15.84 -22.43 -0.92
CA GLU A 115 16.50 -21.15 -1.24
C GLU A 115 16.80 -20.27 -0.01
N ILE A 116 16.53 -20.77 1.20
CA ILE A 116 16.73 -20.07 2.48
C ILE A 116 18.05 -20.53 3.12
N ASN A 117 18.66 -19.68 3.95
CA ASN A 117 19.84 -20.03 4.74
C ASN A 117 19.62 -21.37 5.48
N ALA A 118 20.61 -22.26 5.45
CA ALA A 118 20.54 -23.60 6.02
C ALA A 118 20.16 -23.60 7.51
N GLU A 119 20.61 -22.61 8.30
CA GLU A 119 20.28 -22.49 9.73
C GLU A 119 18.80 -22.18 9.99
N ASP A 120 18.14 -21.44 9.09
CA ASP A 120 16.72 -21.09 9.22
C ASP A 120 15.83 -22.24 8.75
N ALA A 121 16.28 -23.00 7.74
CA ALA A 121 15.61 -24.22 7.28
C ALA A 121 15.58 -25.29 8.38
N GLU A 122 16.68 -25.46 9.12
CA GLU A 122 16.78 -26.47 10.19
C GLU A 122 15.82 -26.17 11.35
N ARG A 123 15.68 -24.89 11.74
CA ARG A 123 14.69 -24.46 12.76
C ARG A 123 13.24 -24.66 12.34
N LEU A 124 12.92 -24.47 11.05
CA LEU A 124 11.56 -24.63 10.54
C LEU A 124 11.12 -26.10 10.50
N ILE A 125 12.06 -27.01 10.22
CA ILE A 125 11.85 -28.45 10.24
C ILE A 125 11.65 -28.95 11.67
N GLU A 126 12.42 -28.45 12.65
CA GLU A 126 12.25 -28.78 14.08
C GLU A 126 10.87 -28.33 14.62
N ASP A 127 10.33 -27.23 14.10
CA ASP A 127 9.01 -26.68 14.48
C ASP A 127 7.81 -27.39 13.80
N GLY A 128 8.05 -28.39 12.95
CA GLY A 128 7.00 -29.13 12.23
C GLY A 128 6.22 -28.31 11.19
N LYS A 129 6.80 -27.22 10.67
CA LYS A 129 6.18 -26.38 9.64
C LYS A 129 6.36 -27.00 8.25
N GLU A 130 5.34 -26.91 7.41
CA GLU A 130 5.43 -27.38 6.01
C GLU A 130 6.55 -26.61 5.29
N PRO A 131 7.47 -27.31 4.59
CA PRO A 131 8.65 -26.72 3.95
C PRO A 131 8.30 -26.07 2.60
N MET A 132 7.05 -25.59 2.46
CA MET A 132 6.54 -24.99 1.24
C MET A 132 5.61 -23.83 1.58
N ILE A 133 5.69 -22.76 0.79
CA ILE A 133 4.80 -21.60 0.90
C ILE A 133 4.14 -21.35 -0.44
N LYS A 134 2.80 -21.30 -0.42
CA LYS A 134 2.01 -20.96 -1.61
C LYS A 134 2.24 -19.51 -2.02
N GLU A 135 2.24 -19.27 -3.32
CA GLU A 135 2.39 -17.93 -3.87
C GLU A 135 1.26 -16.99 -3.42
N GLU A 136 0.04 -17.51 -3.25
CA GLU A 136 -1.08 -16.75 -2.68
C GLU A 136 -0.79 -16.24 -1.26
N THR A 137 -0.18 -17.07 -0.41
CA THR A 137 0.27 -16.72 0.95
C THR A 137 1.36 -15.65 0.90
N ARG A 138 2.35 -15.83 0.01
CA ARG A 138 3.41 -14.85 -0.23
C ARG A 138 2.82 -13.51 -0.70
N LEU A 139 1.84 -13.54 -1.60
CA LEU A 139 1.21 -12.36 -2.19
C LEU A 139 0.57 -11.48 -1.12
N VAL A 140 -0.27 -12.05 -0.25
CA VAL A 140 -0.93 -11.26 0.80
C VAL A 140 0.06 -10.72 1.85
N ALA A 141 1.11 -11.48 2.15
CA ALA A 141 2.19 -11.04 3.02
C ALA A 141 3.01 -9.88 2.42
N THR A 142 3.31 -9.93 1.12
CA THR A 142 4.00 -8.84 0.41
C THR A 142 3.14 -7.59 0.35
N ILE A 143 1.84 -7.71 0.07
CA ILE A 143 0.93 -6.56 0.09
C ILE A 143 0.92 -5.91 1.49
N GLU A 144 0.89 -6.71 2.56
CA GLU A 144 0.97 -6.20 3.93
C GLU A 144 2.27 -5.46 4.21
N GLN A 145 3.41 -5.98 3.76
CA GLN A 145 4.70 -5.31 3.92
C GLN A 145 4.76 -3.97 3.17
N ILE A 146 4.20 -3.93 1.95
CA ILE A 146 4.12 -2.70 1.15
C ILE A 146 3.20 -1.70 1.86
N ASP A 147 1.98 -2.09 2.26
CA ASP A 147 1.05 -1.18 2.93
C ASP A 147 1.62 -0.57 4.21
N ARG A 148 2.32 -1.37 5.01
CA ARG A 148 2.99 -0.87 6.22
C ARG A 148 4.10 0.14 5.93
N ALA A 149 4.75 0.01 4.79
CA ALA A 149 5.89 0.85 4.43
C ALA A 149 5.52 2.07 3.59
N VAL A 150 4.41 2.01 2.84
CA VAL A 150 4.11 2.99 1.80
C VAL A 150 2.62 3.26 1.58
N GLY A 151 1.72 2.75 2.43
CA GLY A 151 0.33 3.20 2.44
C GLY A 151 0.28 4.66 2.92
N ILE A 152 0.07 5.64 2.03
CA ILE A 152 0.18 7.07 2.38
C ILE A 152 -1.17 7.78 2.39
N ILE A 153 -1.35 8.69 3.34
CA ILE A 153 -2.42 9.70 3.34
C ILE A 153 -1.87 11.10 3.64
N PRO A 154 -2.53 12.18 3.17
CA PRO A 154 -2.28 13.53 3.65
C PRO A 154 -2.63 13.71 5.13
N ARG A 155 -1.90 14.56 5.84
CA ARG A 155 -2.21 14.99 7.20
C ARG A 155 -3.64 15.53 7.29
N GLY A 156 -4.40 15.07 8.27
CA GLY A 156 -5.76 15.55 8.53
C GLY A 156 -6.81 15.04 7.55
N ALA A 157 -6.46 14.20 6.56
CA ALA A 157 -7.44 13.56 5.68
C ALA A 157 -8.35 12.57 6.42
N PHE A 158 -7.84 11.99 7.51
CA PHE A 158 -8.59 11.13 8.43
C PHE A 158 -8.51 11.67 9.85
N VAL A 159 -9.52 11.34 10.65
CA VAL A 159 -9.60 11.67 12.07
C VAL A 159 -9.85 10.41 12.90
N LYS A 160 -9.10 10.27 13.98
CA LYS A 160 -9.31 9.23 14.98
C LYS A 160 -10.25 9.74 16.06
N THR A 161 -11.29 8.97 16.32
CA THR A 161 -12.26 9.24 17.39
C THR A 161 -11.69 8.82 18.75
N PRO A 162 -12.23 9.36 19.87
CA PRO A 162 -11.85 8.90 21.22
C PRO A 162 -12.10 7.40 21.44
N LEU A 163 -13.03 6.80 20.69
CA LEU A 163 -13.34 5.36 20.73
C LEU A 163 -12.34 4.52 19.91
N GLY A 164 -11.36 5.14 19.25
CA GLY A 164 -10.34 4.48 18.46
C GLY A 164 -10.68 4.31 16.97
N SER A 165 -11.96 4.37 16.59
CA SER A 165 -12.38 4.26 15.18
C SER A 165 -11.89 5.44 14.34
N VAL A 166 -11.52 5.17 13.09
CA VAL A 166 -10.95 6.16 12.16
C VAL A 166 -11.91 6.42 10.99
N HIS A 167 -12.17 7.70 10.73
CA HIS A 167 -13.10 8.14 9.68
C HIS A 167 -12.46 9.20 8.80
N GLU A 168 -12.98 9.39 7.59
CA GLU A 168 -12.59 10.51 6.74
C GLU A 168 -12.98 11.84 7.39
N ASN A 169 -12.05 12.78 7.38
CA ASN A 169 -12.29 14.11 7.89
C ASN A 169 -13.10 14.91 6.87
N ARG A 170 -14.38 15.16 7.17
CA ARG A 170 -15.28 15.94 6.29
C ARG A 170 -14.79 17.38 6.05
N ASN A 171 -14.01 17.92 6.99
CA ASN A 171 -13.47 19.28 6.97
C ASN A 171 -12.11 19.36 6.26
N PHE A 172 -11.54 18.24 5.81
CA PHE A 172 -10.28 18.27 5.07
C PHE A 172 -10.50 18.88 3.69
N GLU A 173 -9.89 20.02 3.39
CA GLU A 173 -10.03 20.68 2.08
C GLU A 173 -8.82 20.44 1.16
N GLY A 174 -7.84 19.65 1.60
CA GLY A 174 -6.56 19.48 0.91
C GLY A 174 -5.42 20.17 1.64
N LEU A 175 -4.20 19.74 1.34
CA LEU A 175 -3.00 20.42 1.83
C LEU A 175 -2.80 21.74 1.08
N SER A 176 -2.20 22.72 1.76
CA SER A 176 -1.74 23.94 1.11
C SER A 176 -0.63 23.63 0.09
N LEU A 177 -0.42 24.51 -0.90
CA LEU A 177 0.69 24.35 -1.85
C LEU A 177 2.07 24.30 -1.18
N THR A 178 2.22 24.94 -0.02
CA THR A 178 3.46 24.96 0.75
C THR A 178 3.65 23.66 1.52
N ASP A 179 2.58 23.13 2.12
CA ASP A 179 2.64 21.92 2.94
C ASP A 179 2.67 20.66 2.10
N ALA A 180 1.98 20.65 0.96
CA ALA A 180 2.00 19.53 0.02
C ALA A 180 3.42 19.21 -0.51
N LYS A 181 4.39 20.12 -0.39
CA LYS A 181 5.78 19.86 -0.79
C LYS A 181 6.62 19.21 0.32
N LYS A 182 6.09 19.08 1.54
CA LYS A 182 6.82 18.62 2.72
C LYS A 182 6.43 17.18 3.04
N LEU A 183 7.41 16.31 3.25
CA LEU A 183 7.16 14.93 3.69
C LEU A 183 6.44 14.86 5.04
N SER A 184 6.65 15.86 5.90
CA SER A 184 5.94 15.98 7.20
C SER A 184 4.43 16.19 7.10
N SER A 185 3.91 16.45 5.89
CA SER A 185 2.47 16.57 5.64
C SER A 185 1.84 15.26 5.17
N TYR A 186 2.60 14.17 5.15
CA TYR A 186 2.15 12.85 4.70
C TYR A 186 2.45 11.80 5.77
N PHE A 187 1.53 10.87 5.94
CA PHE A 187 1.54 9.90 7.03
C PHE A 187 1.29 8.49 6.50
N HIS A 188 1.92 7.51 7.14
CA HIS A 188 1.65 6.10 6.89
C HIS A 188 0.29 5.71 7.46
N PHE A 189 -0.59 5.16 6.62
CA PHE A 189 -1.93 4.73 6.98
C PHE A 189 -1.94 3.27 7.49
N THR A 190 -1.18 3.05 8.55
CA THR A 190 -1.00 1.78 9.26
C THR A 190 -0.88 2.03 10.76
N GLU A 191 -0.82 0.98 11.58
CA GLU A 191 -0.58 1.16 13.01
C GLU A 191 0.78 1.84 13.26
N PRO A 192 0.84 2.95 14.02
CA PRO A 192 2.07 3.68 14.23
C PRO A 192 3.05 2.90 15.13
N VAL A 193 4.30 2.88 14.72
CA VAL A 193 5.43 2.30 15.44
C VAL A 193 6.19 3.39 16.19
N ASN A 194 6.47 4.53 15.55
CA ASN A 194 7.35 5.56 16.11
C ASN A 194 6.65 6.49 17.09
N LEU A 195 5.35 6.77 16.92
CA LEU A 195 4.58 7.58 17.88
C LEU A 195 4.64 7.06 19.32
N LYS A 196 4.72 5.73 19.50
CA LYS A 196 4.83 5.10 20.83
C LYS A 196 6.12 5.54 21.54
N ASN A 197 7.18 5.76 20.77
CA ASN A 197 8.53 6.11 21.25
C ASN A 197 8.75 7.61 21.47
N LYS A 198 7.82 8.49 21.04
CA LYS A 198 7.94 9.94 21.25
C LYS A 198 7.90 10.33 22.73
N THR A 199 8.69 11.34 23.08
CA THR A 199 8.75 11.95 24.41
C THR A 199 7.44 12.67 24.76
N LEU A 200 7.22 12.96 26.05
CA LEU A 200 6.04 13.71 26.50
C LEU A 200 5.99 15.13 25.92
N LEU A 201 7.14 15.76 25.75
CA LEU A 201 7.24 17.11 25.18
C LEU A 201 6.80 17.09 23.71
N GLU A 202 7.31 16.16 22.91
CA GLU A 202 6.92 16.02 21.50
C GLU A 202 5.44 15.65 21.34
N LYS A 203 4.88 14.89 22.28
CA LYS A 203 3.45 14.54 22.28
C LYS A 203 2.54 15.72 22.63
N ALA A 204 3.04 16.72 23.34
CA ALA A 204 2.26 17.89 23.72
C ALA A 204 1.88 18.77 22.52
N ASP A 205 2.69 18.74 21.46
CA ASP A 205 2.47 19.51 20.23
C ASP A 205 1.62 18.76 19.19
N LEU A 206 1.28 17.49 19.43
CA LEU A 206 0.48 16.67 18.51
C LEU A 206 -1.01 16.79 18.82
N ASP A 207 -1.83 16.84 17.78
CA ASP A 207 -3.27 16.68 17.91
C ASP A 207 -3.64 15.18 17.88
N PRO A 208 -4.18 14.58 18.96
CA PRO A 208 -4.43 13.13 19.01
C PRO A 208 -5.46 12.62 17.99
N SER A 209 -6.27 13.51 17.40
CA SER A 209 -7.27 13.14 16.40
C SER A 209 -6.70 13.11 15.00
N THR A 210 -5.73 13.99 14.68
CA THR A 210 -5.17 14.14 13.33
C THR A 210 -3.73 13.64 13.20
N ASP A 211 -2.94 13.66 14.27
CA ASP A 211 -1.53 13.23 14.34
C ASP A 211 -1.38 11.87 15.03
N PHE A 212 -2.28 10.93 14.71
CA PHE A 212 -2.31 9.58 15.29
C PHE A 212 -1.50 8.54 14.50
N LEU A 213 -0.76 8.96 13.47
CA LEU A 213 0.02 8.12 12.57
C LEU A 213 1.50 8.57 12.49
N ASP A 214 2.36 7.74 11.91
CA ASP A 214 3.77 8.09 11.68
C ASP A 214 3.95 8.93 10.41
N SER A 215 4.78 9.97 10.50
CA SER A 215 5.12 10.88 9.40
C SER A 215 6.20 10.29 8.49
N LEU A 216 6.09 10.53 7.17
CA LEU A 216 7.11 10.11 6.18
C LEU A 216 8.47 10.81 6.37
N GLU A 217 8.50 11.95 7.07
CA GLU A 217 9.74 12.70 7.34
C GLU A 217 10.76 11.87 8.14
N HIS A 218 10.30 10.91 8.93
CA HIS A 218 11.14 10.11 9.80
C HIS A 218 11.43 8.71 9.23
N ASP A 219 11.14 8.49 7.94
CA ASP A 219 11.41 7.21 7.30
C ASP A 219 12.90 6.92 7.18
N ILE A 220 13.23 5.64 7.35
CA ILE A 220 14.59 5.12 7.27
C ILE A 220 14.69 4.15 6.08
N PRO A 221 15.66 4.32 5.19
CA PRO A 221 16.70 5.35 5.21
C PRO A 221 16.16 6.75 4.82
N GLN A 222 16.81 7.81 5.31
CA GLN A 222 16.50 9.18 4.88
C GLN A 222 16.70 9.28 3.36
N GLY A 223 15.77 9.97 2.67
CA GLY A 223 15.78 10.03 1.21
C GLY A 223 14.98 8.91 0.52
N SER A 224 14.24 8.08 1.26
CA SER A 224 13.37 7.02 0.70
C SER A 224 12.21 7.51 -0.19
N TRP A 225 12.00 8.82 -0.28
CA TRP A 225 10.91 9.43 -1.01
C TRP A 225 11.40 10.52 -1.94
N THR A 226 10.84 10.58 -3.14
CA THR A 226 10.92 11.75 -4.01
C THR A 226 9.61 12.52 -3.97
N VAL A 227 9.68 13.84 -3.93
CA VAL A 227 8.52 14.74 -4.01
C VAL A 227 8.67 15.59 -5.25
N GLN A 228 7.72 15.49 -6.18
CA GLN A 228 7.77 16.17 -7.47
C GLN A 228 6.47 16.91 -7.76
N LEU A 229 6.60 18.03 -8.47
CA LEU A 229 5.47 18.78 -9.01
C LEU A 229 5.28 18.40 -10.47
N GLU A 230 4.11 17.89 -10.81
CA GLU A 230 3.74 17.50 -12.16
C GLU A 230 2.57 18.33 -12.68
N LYS A 231 2.25 18.19 -13.98
CA LYS A 231 1.12 18.86 -14.65
C LYS A 231 1.10 20.38 -14.43
N GLY A 232 2.23 21.03 -14.70
CA GLY A 232 2.36 22.49 -14.52
C GLY A 232 2.34 22.94 -13.05
N GLY A 233 2.64 22.04 -12.11
CA GLY A 233 2.68 22.34 -10.68
C GLY A 233 1.33 22.21 -9.96
N THR A 234 0.33 21.64 -10.64
CA THR A 234 -1.02 21.45 -10.07
C THR A 234 -1.16 20.16 -9.28
N VAL A 235 -0.24 19.20 -9.45
CA VAL A 235 -0.25 17.90 -8.78
C VAL A 235 1.08 17.69 -8.09
N VAL A 236 1.03 17.32 -6.81
CA VAL A 236 2.20 16.78 -6.11
C VAL A 236 2.19 15.27 -6.27
N VAL A 237 3.32 14.72 -6.68
CA VAL A 237 3.54 13.28 -6.82
C VAL A 237 4.67 12.85 -5.88
N LEU A 238 4.39 11.86 -5.05
CA LEU A 238 5.36 11.20 -4.19
C LEU A 238 5.67 9.82 -4.76
N ARG A 239 6.95 9.45 -4.87
CA ARG A 239 7.36 8.10 -5.27
C ARG A 239 8.29 7.50 -4.24
N SER A 240 8.05 6.24 -3.91
CA SER A 240 8.94 5.49 -3.01
C SER A 240 10.17 5.01 -3.78
N LEU A 241 11.34 5.20 -3.20
CA LEU A 241 12.60 4.60 -3.67
C LEU A 241 12.90 3.25 -3.00
N LEU A 242 12.21 2.96 -1.89
CA LEU A 242 12.32 1.70 -1.16
C LEU A 242 11.42 0.62 -1.78
N TRP A 243 10.21 1.00 -2.19
CA TRP A 243 9.27 0.14 -2.90
C TRP A 243 9.00 0.70 -4.29
N LEU A 244 9.89 0.34 -5.21
CA LEU A 244 9.81 0.78 -6.60
C LEU A 244 8.47 0.35 -7.19
N GLY A 245 7.75 1.31 -7.78
CA GLY A 245 6.41 1.12 -8.32
C GLY A 245 5.31 1.84 -7.56
N LEU A 246 5.53 2.24 -6.29
CA LEU A 246 4.55 3.07 -5.60
C LEU A 246 4.59 4.52 -6.10
N THR A 247 3.43 5.01 -6.54
CA THR A 247 3.19 6.42 -6.84
C THR A 247 1.97 6.92 -6.07
N PHE A 248 2.17 7.94 -5.24
CA PHE A 248 1.12 8.69 -4.59
C PHE A 248 0.93 10.04 -5.29
N TYR A 249 -0.31 10.51 -5.39
CA TYR A 249 -0.62 11.84 -5.88
C TYR A 249 -1.52 12.60 -4.90
N HIS A 250 -1.40 13.92 -4.93
CA HIS A 250 -2.34 14.84 -4.29
C HIS A 250 -2.52 16.06 -5.17
N VAL A 251 -3.77 16.51 -5.32
CA VAL A 251 -4.10 17.81 -5.92
C VAL A 251 -4.29 18.80 -4.77
N PRO A 252 -3.32 19.70 -4.50
CA PRO A 252 -3.38 20.62 -3.36
C PRO A 252 -4.65 21.47 -3.37
N MET A 253 -5.09 21.91 -2.19
CA MET A 253 -6.35 22.64 -2.00
C MET A 253 -7.61 21.89 -2.48
N THR A 254 -7.52 20.56 -2.63
CA THR A 254 -8.68 19.70 -2.89
C THR A 254 -8.62 18.42 -2.06
N LYS A 255 -9.75 17.70 -1.98
CA LYS A 255 -9.83 16.37 -1.36
C LYS A 255 -9.22 15.25 -2.21
N GLN A 256 -8.70 15.54 -3.40
CA GLN A 256 -8.23 14.51 -4.32
C GLN A 256 -6.81 14.06 -3.96
N TYR A 257 -6.68 12.81 -3.58
CA TYR A 257 -5.41 12.13 -3.38
C TYR A 257 -5.59 10.63 -3.56
N GLY A 258 -4.48 9.93 -3.65
CA GLY A 258 -4.45 8.48 -3.58
C GLY A 258 -3.09 7.95 -3.99
N TYR A 259 -2.88 6.66 -3.75
CA TYR A 259 -1.71 5.97 -4.27
C TYR A 259 -2.13 4.77 -5.10
N ILE A 260 -1.16 4.33 -5.89
CA ILE A 260 -1.20 3.09 -6.64
C ILE A 260 0.19 2.45 -6.61
N TYR A 261 0.24 1.12 -6.57
CA TYR A 261 1.47 0.36 -6.72
C TYR A 261 1.49 -0.34 -8.08
N PHE A 262 2.54 -0.13 -8.87
CA PHE A 262 2.82 -0.91 -10.08
C PHE A 262 4.27 -1.37 -10.07
N GLY A 263 4.52 -2.61 -9.64
CA GLY A 263 5.88 -3.13 -9.52
C GLY A 263 5.92 -4.64 -9.37
N THR A 264 7.09 -5.18 -9.03
CA THR A 264 7.32 -6.63 -8.90
C THR A 264 7.07 -7.15 -7.48
N GLY A 265 6.80 -6.27 -6.51
CA GLY A 265 6.67 -6.64 -5.10
C GLY A 265 8.02 -6.86 -4.40
N GLU A 266 9.12 -6.39 -4.99
CA GLU A 266 10.47 -6.50 -4.43
C GLU A 266 10.89 -5.21 -3.71
N LYS A 267 11.41 -5.37 -2.49
CA LYS A 267 11.95 -4.25 -1.69
C LYS A 267 13.36 -3.91 -2.14
N ASN A 268 13.65 -2.63 -2.35
CA ASN A 268 14.98 -2.16 -2.71
C ASN A 268 15.89 -2.09 -1.47
N LEU A 269 16.52 -3.22 -1.15
CA LEU A 269 17.47 -3.31 -0.02
C LEU A 269 18.78 -2.57 -0.28
N ASP A 270 19.08 -2.26 -1.54
CA ASP A 270 20.32 -1.58 -1.94
C ASP A 270 20.22 -0.06 -1.83
N LEU A 271 19.04 0.49 -1.53
CA LEU A 271 18.80 1.93 -1.43
C LEU A 271 19.84 2.69 -0.58
N PRO A 272 20.28 2.21 0.61
CA PRO A 272 21.30 2.89 1.39
C PRO A 272 22.66 3.04 0.70
N PHE A 273 22.97 2.20 -0.28
CA PHE A 273 24.22 2.26 -1.07
C PHE A 273 24.07 3.06 -2.36
N MET A 274 22.84 3.41 -2.75
CA MET A 274 22.53 4.17 -3.96
C MET A 274 22.43 5.68 -3.72
N MET A 275 22.38 6.12 -2.46
CA MET A 275 22.19 7.52 -2.05
C MET A 275 23.49 8.21 -1.64
#